data_AF-A0A2V8GBW2-F1
#
_entry.id   AF-A0A2V8GBW2-F1
#
_cell.length_a   1.000
_cell.length_b   1.000
_cell.length_c   1.000
_cell.angle_alpha   90.00
_cell.angle_beta   90.00
_cell.angle_gamma   90.00
#
_symmetry.space_group_name_H-M   'P 1'
#
loop_
_entity.id
_entity.type
_entity.pdbx_description
1 polymer ?
#
loop_
_entity_poly.entity_id
_entity_poly.type
_entity_poly.pdbx_seq_one_letter_code
_entity_poly.pdbx_strand_id
1 'polypeptide(L)'
;MRIEYYPTHLFSDSKESRESKQQTKKESKASETERREEEEIGRKMNKTALITLWVAPEEHQIVKFTFDNVWMDFLPAAWLVRIDGLRASMEMGQPFQGVWLPKNLSIHAGLTLANGGYEATYRRDFSNYRQADVTSRVKVKEPEGR
;
A
#
# COMPACT_ATOMS: atom_id res chain seq x y z
N MET A 1 5.94 -21.29 2.61
CA MET A 1 7.09 -20.68 1.90
C MET A 1 7.20 -19.21 2.29
N ARG A 2 8.41 -18.65 2.41
CA ARG A 2 8.66 -17.22 2.68
C ARG A 2 9.34 -16.59 1.46
N ILE A 3 8.82 -15.47 0.99
CA ILE A 3 9.36 -14.69 -0.11
C ILE A 3 9.73 -13.32 0.43
N GLU A 4 10.97 -12.90 0.24
CA GLU A 4 11.43 -11.54 0.52
C GLU A 4 11.65 -10.82 -0.80
N TYR A 5 11.15 -9.60 -0.90
CA TYR A 5 11.21 -8.81 -2.12
C TYR A 5 11.42 -7.32 -1.82
N TYR A 6 12.28 -6.71 -2.62
CA TYR A 6 12.54 -5.27 -2.61
C TYR A 6 11.82 -4.63 -3.81
N PRO A 7 10.73 -3.89 -3.60
CA PRO A 7 9.96 -3.29 -4.67
C PRO A 7 10.73 -2.22 -5.45
N THR A 8 10.57 -2.23 -6.78
CA THR A 8 11.14 -1.21 -7.67
C THR A 8 10.11 -0.20 -8.19
N HIS A 9 8.82 -0.55 -8.17
CA HIS A 9 7.72 0.24 -8.75
C HIS A 9 6.44 0.28 -7.90
N LEU A 10 6.51 0.05 -6.59
CA LEU A 10 5.30 0.02 -5.74
C LEU A 10 4.61 1.39 -5.65
N PHE A 11 5.40 2.46 -5.69
CA PHE A 11 4.91 3.85 -5.57
C PHE A 11 5.07 4.68 -6.84
N SER A 12 5.18 4.06 -8.03
CA SER A 12 5.17 4.84 -9.28
C SER A 12 3.74 5.25 -9.64
N ASP A 13 3.52 6.53 -9.85
CA ASP A 13 2.24 7.14 -10.24
C ASP A 13 1.76 6.52 -11.57
N SER A 14 0.86 5.51 -11.53
CA SER A 14 0.24 4.99 -12.73
C SER A 14 -0.72 6.06 -13.25
N LYS A 15 -0.43 6.58 -14.44
CA LYS A 15 -1.13 7.69 -15.11
C LYS A 15 -2.61 7.44 -15.45
N GLU A 16 -3.29 6.47 -14.85
CA GLU A 16 -4.60 5.98 -15.29
C GLU A 16 -5.80 6.61 -14.55
N SER A 17 -5.63 7.64 -13.73
CA SER A 17 -6.77 8.30 -13.06
C SER A 17 -6.75 9.83 -13.09
N ARG A 18 -6.08 10.43 -14.09
CA ARG A 18 -6.10 11.90 -14.30
C ARG A 18 -6.99 12.36 -15.47
N GLU A 19 -7.82 11.49 -16.05
CA GLU A 19 -8.87 11.91 -16.99
C GLU A 19 -10.17 12.29 -16.26
N SER A 20 -10.14 13.37 -15.48
CA SER A 20 -11.34 14.19 -15.19
C SER A 20 -10.99 15.31 -14.22
N LYS A 21 -10.33 16.35 -14.73
CA LYS A 21 -10.53 17.76 -14.31
C LYS A 21 -9.81 18.70 -15.27
N GLN A 22 -10.55 19.11 -16.29
CA GLN A 22 -10.29 20.35 -17.01
C GLN A 22 -10.38 21.54 -16.05
N GLN A 23 -9.64 22.62 -16.36
CA GLN A 23 -9.51 23.93 -15.67
C GLN A 23 -8.40 23.93 -14.60
N THR A 24 -7.31 24.72 -14.66
CA THR A 24 -7.10 26.06 -15.26
C THR A 24 -5.58 26.30 -15.46
N LYS A 25 -5.20 27.02 -16.53
CA LYS A 25 -3.84 27.16 -17.09
C LYS A 25 -2.82 27.99 -16.25
N LYS A 26 -2.97 28.09 -14.91
CA LYS A 26 -2.11 28.91 -14.02
C LYS A 26 -1.23 28.10 -13.04
N GLU A 27 -1.36 26.76 -13.00
CA GLU A 27 -0.71 25.88 -12.02
C GLU A 27 0.51 25.10 -12.57
N SER A 28 1.18 25.60 -13.61
CA SER A 28 2.17 24.79 -14.35
C SER A 28 3.51 24.60 -13.62
N LYS A 29 3.95 25.52 -12.76
CA LYS A 29 5.23 25.38 -12.04
C LYS A 29 5.11 24.71 -10.68
N ALA A 30 4.07 25.04 -9.90
CA ALA A 30 3.84 24.42 -8.60
C ALA A 30 3.55 22.92 -8.74
N SER A 31 2.69 22.53 -9.70
CA SER A 31 2.38 21.11 -9.92
C SER A 31 3.52 20.32 -10.55
N GLU A 32 4.48 20.97 -11.25
CA GLU A 32 5.68 20.29 -11.72
C GLU A 32 6.67 19.99 -10.59
N THR A 33 6.85 20.92 -9.65
CA THR A 33 7.69 20.70 -8.46
C THR A 33 7.09 19.60 -7.58
N GLU A 34 5.79 19.68 -7.29
CA GLU A 34 5.08 18.64 -6.50
C GLU A 34 5.21 17.26 -7.14
N ARG A 35 5.03 17.13 -8.46
CA ARG A 35 5.21 15.85 -9.16
C ARG A 35 6.63 15.30 -9.05
N ARG A 36 7.65 16.16 -9.18
CA ARG A 36 9.05 15.73 -9.04
C ARG A 36 9.35 15.27 -7.61
N GLU A 37 8.81 15.97 -6.62
CA GLU A 37 8.92 15.59 -5.21
C GLU A 37 8.22 14.25 -4.95
N GLU A 38 7.00 14.03 -5.46
CA GLU A 38 6.29 12.77 -5.38
C GLU A 38 7.06 11.61 -6.04
N GLU A 39 7.62 11.83 -7.23
CA GLU A 39 8.44 10.83 -7.94
C GLU A 39 9.72 10.48 -7.17
N GLU A 40 10.40 11.49 -6.60
CA GLU A 40 11.59 11.27 -5.78
C GLU A 40 11.26 10.53 -4.47
N ILE A 41 10.15 10.89 -3.82
CA ILE A 41 9.63 10.22 -2.64
C ILE A 41 9.33 8.75 -2.97
N GLY A 42 8.59 8.49 -4.06
CA GLY A 42 8.25 7.13 -4.49
C GLY A 42 9.48 6.29 -4.80
N ARG A 43 10.49 6.85 -5.47
CA ARG A 43 11.78 6.18 -5.73
C ARG A 43 12.52 5.82 -4.44
N LYS A 44 12.59 6.74 -3.49
CA LYS A 44 13.29 6.51 -2.20
C LYS A 44 12.53 5.51 -1.34
N MET A 45 11.21 5.58 -1.30
CA MET A 45 10.32 4.60 -0.64
C MET A 45 10.51 3.18 -1.20
N ASN A 46 10.54 3.04 -2.53
CA ASN A 46 10.80 1.75 -3.19
C ASN A 46 12.17 1.18 -2.76
N LYS A 47 13.19 2.05 -2.66
CA LYS A 47 14.55 1.63 -2.29
C LYS A 47 14.65 1.14 -0.83
N THR A 48 13.91 1.73 0.09
CA THR A 48 14.02 1.43 1.54
C THR A 48 12.97 0.44 2.03
N ALA A 49 11.99 0.10 1.21
CA ALA A 49 10.95 -0.88 1.52
C ALA A 49 11.49 -2.32 1.41
N LEU A 50 11.30 -3.10 2.46
CA LEU A 50 11.37 -4.56 2.42
C LEU A 50 9.96 -5.11 2.57
N ILE A 51 9.57 -5.93 1.62
CA ILE A 51 8.33 -6.69 1.68
C ILE A 51 8.67 -8.14 2.00
N THR A 52 8.07 -8.68 3.05
CA THR A 52 8.06 -10.13 3.30
C THR A 52 6.66 -10.68 3.08
N LEU A 53 6.53 -11.64 2.17
CA LEU A 53 5.29 -12.39 1.96
C LEU A 53 5.48 -13.82 2.47
N TRP A 54 4.53 -14.29 3.28
CA TRP A 54 4.43 -15.69 3.62
C TRP A 54 3.32 -16.29 2.77
N VAL A 55 3.66 -17.32 2.01
CA VAL A 55 2.76 -18.04 1.11
C VAL A 55 2.54 -19.44 1.65
N ALA A 56 1.29 -19.88 1.78
CA ALA A 56 0.93 -21.28 1.97
C ALA A 56 0.98 -21.95 0.59
N PRO A 57 2.00 -22.77 0.29
CA PRO A 57 2.21 -23.33 -1.05
C PRO A 57 1.12 -24.31 -1.46
N GLU A 58 0.50 -25.01 -0.52
CA GLU A 58 -0.59 -25.96 -0.78
C GLU A 58 -1.85 -25.23 -1.28
N GLU A 59 -2.15 -24.09 -0.67
CA GLU A 59 -3.32 -23.27 -0.97
C GLU A 59 -3.05 -22.21 -2.04
N HIS A 60 -1.78 -22.01 -2.43
CA HIS A 60 -1.30 -20.94 -3.33
C HIS A 60 -1.66 -19.52 -2.87
N GLN A 61 -1.69 -19.28 -1.56
CA GLN A 61 -2.23 -18.04 -0.97
C GLN A 61 -1.23 -17.34 -0.06
N ILE A 62 -1.25 -16.01 -0.07
CA ILE A 62 -0.45 -15.18 0.84
C ILE A 62 -1.17 -15.15 2.20
N VAL A 63 -0.55 -15.73 3.22
CA VAL A 63 -1.13 -15.86 4.56
C VAL A 63 -0.70 -14.73 5.50
N LYS A 64 0.42 -14.08 5.19
CA LYS A 64 0.92 -12.92 5.93
C LYS A 64 1.73 -12.05 4.99
N PHE A 65 1.71 -10.77 5.26
CA PHE A 65 2.51 -9.77 4.58
C PHE A 65 3.07 -8.80 5.62
N THR A 66 4.36 -8.49 5.54
CA THR A 66 4.96 -7.39 6.29
C THR A 66 5.62 -6.42 5.34
N PHE A 67 5.49 -5.15 5.71
CA PHE A 67 6.20 -4.03 5.14
C PHE A 67 7.12 -3.49 6.23
N ASP A 68 8.42 -3.58 5.99
CA ASP A 68 9.46 -3.10 6.88
C ASP A 68 10.17 -1.97 6.15
N ASN A 69 10.10 -0.75 6.68
CA ASN A 69 10.74 0.41 6.09
C ASN A 69 11.41 1.24 7.18
N VAL A 70 12.71 1.48 7.02
CA VAL A 70 13.56 1.84 8.16
C VAL A 70 13.93 3.33 8.15
N TRP A 71 13.82 4.05 7.01
CA TRP A 71 14.35 5.41 6.91
C TRP A 71 13.46 6.29 6.03
N MET A 72 12.69 7.22 6.63
CA MET A 72 11.89 8.23 5.90
C MET A 72 12.45 9.65 6.01
N ASP A 73 13.77 9.78 6.20
CA ASP A 73 14.47 11.08 6.26
C ASP A 73 14.41 11.91 4.97
N PHE A 74 13.90 11.34 3.89
CA PHE A 74 13.75 12.01 2.61
C PHE A 74 12.45 12.81 2.46
N LEU A 75 11.55 12.77 3.45
CA LEU A 75 10.31 13.54 3.41
C LEU A 75 10.59 15.04 3.60
N PRO A 76 9.90 15.94 2.86
CA PRO A 76 10.16 17.38 2.89
C PRO A 76 9.89 18.07 4.25
N ALA A 77 9.36 17.35 5.25
CA ALA A 77 9.14 17.81 6.61
C ALA A 77 9.98 17.06 7.68
N ALA A 78 11.02 16.33 7.27
CA ALA A 78 11.88 15.56 8.18
C ALA A 78 12.56 16.42 9.27
N TRP A 79 12.65 17.74 9.07
CA TRP A 79 13.17 18.67 10.08
C TRP A 79 12.23 18.84 11.29
N LEU A 80 10.92 18.58 11.13
CA LEU A 80 9.92 18.69 12.19
C LEU A 80 9.62 17.33 12.83
N VAL A 81 9.47 16.30 12.00
CA VAL A 81 9.19 14.92 12.42
C VAL A 81 10.06 13.98 11.63
N ARG A 82 10.93 13.25 12.30
CA ARG A 82 11.68 12.12 11.72
C ARG A 82 10.94 10.85 12.01
N ILE A 83 10.89 9.94 11.04
CA ILE A 83 10.30 8.62 11.24
C ILE A 83 11.44 7.62 11.23
N ASP A 84 11.75 7.10 12.42
CA ASP A 84 12.90 6.23 12.70
C ASP A 84 12.66 4.79 12.24
N GLY A 85 11.39 4.42 12.06
CA GLY A 85 11.01 3.12 11.53
C GLY A 85 9.51 2.99 11.37
N LEU A 86 9.08 2.33 10.31
CA LEU A 86 7.70 1.98 10.03
C LEU A 86 7.62 0.48 9.73
N ARG A 87 6.88 -0.23 10.56
CA ARG A 87 6.55 -1.64 10.35
C ARG A 87 5.05 -1.78 10.22
N ALA A 88 4.59 -2.31 9.09
CA ALA A 88 3.22 -2.74 8.93
C ALA A 88 3.19 -4.26 8.76
N SER A 89 2.25 -4.92 9.40
CA SER A 89 2.02 -6.36 9.26
C SER A 89 0.53 -6.61 9.08
N MET A 90 0.19 -7.40 8.06
CA MET A 90 -1.17 -7.85 7.82
C MET A 90 -1.17 -9.38 7.77
N GLU A 91 -2.07 -9.99 8.54
CA GLU A 91 -2.28 -11.43 8.52
C GLU A 91 -3.59 -11.73 7.82
N MET A 92 -3.59 -12.74 6.97
CA MET A 92 -4.77 -13.21 6.26
C MET A 92 -5.36 -14.41 6.99
N GLY A 93 -6.67 -14.54 6.91
CA GLY A 93 -7.40 -15.71 7.38
C GLY A 93 -8.42 -16.15 6.34
N GLN A 94 -8.95 -17.34 6.53
CA GLN A 94 -9.95 -17.93 5.63
C GLN A 94 -11.31 -17.99 6.34
N PRO A 95 -12.06 -16.86 6.40
CA PRO A 95 -13.39 -16.85 7.02
C PRO A 95 -14.43 -17.68 6.25
N PHE A 96 -14.24 -17.88 4.95
CA PHE A 96 -15.06 -18.77 4.10
C PHE A 96 -14.14 -19.72 3.32
N GLN A 97 -14.64 -20.90 2.94
CA GLN A 97 -13.84 -21.88 2.20
C GLN A 97 -13.29 -21.28 0.89
N GLY A 98 -11.96 -21.27 0.73
CA GLY A 98 -11.29 -20.75 -0.46
C GLY A 98 -11.20 -19.22 -0.56
N VAL A 99 -11.72 -18.47 0.41
CA VAL A 99 -11.70 -16.99 0.40
C VAL A 99 -10.79 -16.47 1.51
N TRP A 100 -9.67 -15.86 1.12
CA TRP A 100 -8.69 -15.27 2.03
C TRP A 100 -8.93 -13.78 2.22
N LEU A 101 -9.16 -13.36 3.46
CA LEU A 101 -9.40 -11.96 3.82
C LEU A 101 -8.50 -11.54 4.98
N PRO A 102 -8.17 -10.24 5.11
CA PRO A 102 -7.36 -9.75 6.22
C PRO A 102 -7.98 -10.12 7.56
N LYS A 103 -7.26 -10.81 8.42
CA LYS A 103 -7.70 -11.08 9.80
C LYS A 103 -7.31 -9.94 10.72
N ASN A 104 -6.11 -9.41 10.55
CA ASN A 104 -5.61 -8.27 11.31
C ASN A 104 -4.65 -7.41 10.50
N LEU A 105 -4.52 -6.16 10.93
CA LEU A 105 -3.53 -5.20 10.49
C LEU A 105 -2.91 -4.57 11.75
N SER A 106 -1.58 -4.56 11.82
CA SER A 106 -0.81 -3.86 12.85
C SER A 106 0.20 -2.95 12.19
N ILE A 107 0.30 -1.71 12.66
CA ILE A 107 1.25 -0.69 12.20
C ILE A 107 1.97 -0.16 13.42
N HIS A 108 3.29 -0.13 13.36
CA HIS A 108 4.17 0.43 14.38
C HIS A 108 5.05 1.48 13.73
N ALA A 109 5.10 2.67 14.32
CA ALA A 109 5.94 3.78 13.87
C ALA A 109 6.76 4.33 15.03
N GLY A 110 8.08 4.42 14.84
CA GLY A 110 8.98 5.19 15.69
C GLY A 110 9.12 6.59 15.12
N LEU A 111 8.93 7.61 15.95
CA LEU A 111 8.94 9.02 15.57
C LEU A 111 9.91 9.78 16.47
N THR A 112 10.78 10.59 15.88
CA THR A 112 11.62 11.54 16.61
C THR A 112 11.18 12.96 16.29
N LEU A 113 10.73 13.65 17.33
CA LEU A 113 10.39 15.06 17.32
C LEU A 113 11.51 15.86 17.99
N ALA A 114 11.51 17.19 17.80
CA ALA A 114 12.48 18.08 18.44
C ALA A 114 12.48 17.99 19.98
N ASN A 115 11.37 17.56 20.58
CA ASN A 115 11.20 17.41 22.02
C ASN A 115 11.40 15.98 22.54
N GLY A 116 11.74 15.01 21.68
CA GLY A 116 12.02 13.63 22.10
C GLY A 116 11.53 12.55 21.12
N GLY A 117 11.78 11.29 21.49
CA GLY A 117 11.31 10.11 20.77
C GLY A 117 9.92 9.66 21.22
N TYR A 118 9.10 9.21 20.28
CA TYR A 118 7.73 8.75 20.46
C TYR A 118 7.51 7.45 19.68
N GLU A 119 6.64 6.59 20.19
CA GLU A 119 6.16 5.41 19.48
C GLU A 119 4.66 5.51 19.25
N ALA A 120 4.22 5.20 18.03
CA ALA A 120 2.83 5.10 17.66
C ALA A 120 2.52 3.67 17.21
N THR A 121 1.48 3.08 17.78
CA THR A 121 0.99 1.76 17.39
C THR A 121 -0.48 1.85 17.01
N TYR A 122 -0.83 1.26 15.87
CA TYR A 122 -2.20 1.09 15.40
C TYR A 122 -2.48 -0.38 15.15
N ARG A 123 -3.57 -0.89 15.72
CA ARG A 123 -4.03 -2.27 15.48
C ARG A 123 -5.49 -2.26 15.06
N ARG A 124 -5.80 -3.05 14.04
CA ARG A 124 -7.16 -3.28 13.56
C ARG A 124 -7.39 -4.76 13.36
N ASP A 125 -8.36 -5.30 14.08
CA ASP A 125 -8.84 -6.66 13.91
C ASP A 125 -10.11 -6.64 13.04
N PHE A 126 -10.17 -7.56 12.07
CA PHE A 126 -11.30 -7.69 11.17
C PHE A 126 -12.12 -8.91 11.58
N SER A 127 -13.42 -8.69 11.77
CA SER A 127 -14.37 -9.71 12.22
C SER A 127 -15.71 -9.54 11.50
N ASN A 128 -16.61 -10.49 11.70
CA ASN A 128 -17.97 -10.48 11.14
C ASN A 128 -18.00 -10.40 9.61
N TYR A 129 -17.13 -11.17 8.95
CA TYR A 129 -17.23 -11.37 7.51
C TYR A 129 -18.60 -11.92 7.14
N ARG A 130 -19.26 -11.27 6.18
CA ARG A 130 -20.55 -11.70 5.62
C ARG A 130 -20.38 -11.95 4.13
N GLN A 131 -20.73 -13.15 3.70
CA GLN A 131 -20.78 -13.51 2.29
C GLN A 131 -22.06 -12.94 1.70
N ALA A 132 -21.92 -12.09 0.68
CA ALA A 132 -23.05 -11.60 -0.10
C ALA A 132 -23.13 -12.45 -1.38
N ASP A 133 -24.11 -13.36 -1.46
CA ASP A 133 -24.36 -14.12 -2.67
C ASP A 133 -25.13 -13.26 -3.68
N VAL A 134 -24.44 -12.72 -4.67
CA VAL A 134 -25.05 -11.93 -5.76
C VAL A 134 -25.19 -12.82 -6.99
N THR A 135 -26.40 -13.20 -7.35
CA THR A 135 -26.67 -13.94 -8.59
C THR A 135 -26.66 -12.98 -9.78
N SER A 136 -25.49 -12.67 -10.32
CA SER A 136 -25.37 -11.89 -11.57
C SER A 136 -25.20 -12.82 -12.77
N ARG A 137 -26.24 -12.88 -13.62
CA ARG A 137 -26.20 -13.59 -14.91
C ARG A 137 -25.72 -12.62 -15.99
N VAL A 138 -24.44 -12.68 -16.35
CA VAL A 138 -23.88 -11.88 -17.45
C VAL A 138 -24.17 -12.58 -18.78
N LYS A 139 -25.05 -12.02 -19.61
CA LYS A 139 -25.19 -12.41 -21.02
C LYS A 139 -24.20 -11.60 -21.84
N VAL A 140 -23.08 -12.22 -22.23
CA VAL A 140 -22.20 -11.68 -23.26
C VAL A 140 -22.88 -11.91 -24.61
N LYS A 141 -23.18 -10.85 -25.37
CA LYS A 141 -23.51 -10.99 -26.80
C LYS A 141 -22.19 -11.10 -27.56
N GLU A 142 -22.02 -12.18 -28.32
CA GLU A 142 -20.92 -12.30 -29.28
C GLU A 142 -20.95 -11.12 -30.27
N PRO A 143 -19.79 -10.54 -30.62
CA PRO A 143 -19.70 -9.56 -31.69
C PRO A 143 -19.93 -10.27 -33.04
N GLU A 144 -20.95 -9.85 -33.77
CA GLU A 144 -21.13 -10.26 -35.16
C GLU A 144 -19.94 -9.78 -35.99
N GLY A 145 -19.22 -10.73 -36.59
CA GLY A 145 -18.14 -10.46 -37.52
C GLY A 145 -18.61 -9.74 -38.77
N ARG A 146 -17.79 -8.82 -39.25
CA ARG A 146 -17.83 -8.29 -40.61
C ARG A 146 -16.42 -8.16 -41.15
#